data_AF-A0AAN8MQB8-F1
#
_entry.id   AF-A0AAN8MQB8-F1
#
_cell.length_a   1.000
_cell.length_b   1.000
_cell.length_c   1.000
_cell.angle_alpha   90.00
_cell.angle_beta   90.00
_cell.angle_gamma   90.00
#
_symmetry.space_group_name_H-M   'P 1'
#
loop_
_entity.id
_entity.type
_entity.pdbx_description
1 polymer ?
#
loop_
_entity_poly.entity_id
_entity_poly.type
_entity_poly.pdbx_seq_one_letter_code
_entity_poly.pdbx_strand_id
1 'polypeptide(L)'
;MTALNLNVDSILQRINHQHLFGNLQTMLKGATFLNVTGAATVSYFIWKTFQFTHLYFLKPSKLYKYRAVKSPKGEAPWALITGSSDGIGKALAIELASKGFNIVVHGRTPSKISRLAAELEAQYKIKTKTLALDATDPVLSLDQPVLNAIGDIKVTILINCVGGIGIAAKRVYDPLVERTEAEIDRVFSINGRFMTQLIRILLPRMTEPGVIINVGSTSAYGLPWVQLYSGAKGYLNSLSIALNAEMYATGRDIEVIAVTPGSVAGTPGFKYAAGPFLPDTKTIARSILDRIGSGQTVVSPYWVQGLQELIFSFPGPQMYKKMVANVMRGMKDIEDKDLAGQQQSAPTA
;
A
#
# COMPACT_ATOMS: atom_id res chain seq x y z
N MET A 1 -10.01 -57.61 -36.35
CA MET A 1 -9.24 -56.96 -35.27
C MET A 1 -10.22 -56.31 -34.33
N THR A 2 -10.10 -56.66 -33.06
CA THR A 2 -11.15 -56.71 -32.04
C THR A 2 -11.41 -55.36 -31.40
N ALA A 3 -12.67 -54.95 -31.30
CA ALA A 3 -13.10 -53.72 -30.62
C ALA A 3 -12.88 -53.84 -29.11
N LEU A 4 -12.08 -52.94 -28.52
CA LEU A 4 -11.96 -52.76 -27.09
C LEU A 4 -13.24 -52.08 -26.56
N ASN A 5 -14.20 -52.86 -26.12
CA ASN A 5 -15.32 -52.38 -25.32
C ASN A 5 -14.84 -52.14 -23.88
N LEU A 6 -14.26 -50.95 -23.64
CA LEU A 6 -13.95 -50.50 -22.28
C LEU A 6 -15.26 -50.15 -21.58
N ASN A 7 -15.74 -51.06 -20.74
CA ASN A 7 -16.91 -50.87 -19.90
C ASN A 7 -16.59 -49.83 -18.81
N VAL A 8 -16.84 -48.56 -19.11
CA VAL A 8 -16.63 -47.40 -18.23
C VAL A 8 -17.38 -47.56 -16.89
N ASP A 9 -18.56 -48.19 -16.90
CA ASP A 9 -19.35 -48.46 -15.68
C ASP A 9 -18.64 -49.46 -14.75
N SER A 10 -17.91 -50.43 -15.30
CA SER A 10 -17.10 -51.37 -14.50
C SER A 10 -15.86 -50.72 -13.88
N ILE A 11 -15.31 -49.68 -14.50
CA ILE A 11 -14.17 -48.92 -13.99
C ILE A 11 -14.66 -47.95 -12.91
N LEU A 12 -15.78 -47.27 -13.13
CA LEU A 12 -16.42 -46.40 -12.14
C LEU A 12 -16.95 -47.19 -10.93
N GLN A 13 -17.40 -48.45 -11.09
CA GLN A 13 -17.73 -49.34 -9.97
C GLN A 13 -16.50 -49.86 -9.22
N ARG A 14 -15.34 -50.01 -9.88
CA ARG A 14 -14.06 -50.44 -9.25
C ARG A 14 -13.32 -49.31 -8.54
N ILE A 15 -13.56 -48.06 -8.91
CA ILE A 15 -13.20 -46.91 -8.08
C ILE A 15 -14.16 -46.93 -6.90
N ASN A 16 -13.77 -47.74 -5.91
CA ASN A 16 -14.57 -48.15 -4.80
C ASN A 16 -14.91 -46.92 -3.94
N HIS A 17 -16.02 -46.26 -4.27
CA HIS A 17 -16.59 -45.18 -3.47
C HIS A 17 -16.77 -45.64 -2.01
N GLN A 18 -17.06 -46.92 -1.76
CA GLN A 18 -17.16 -47.44 -0.39
C GLN A 18 -15.83 -47.51 0.35
N HIS A 19 -14.68 -47.70 -0.32
CA HIS A 19 -13.38 -47.77 0.37
C HIS A 19 -12.84 -46.38 0.70
N LEU A 20 -12.98 -45.40 -0.21
CA LEU A 20 -12.55 -44.02 0.04
C LEU A 20 -13.47 -43.35 1.07
N PHE A 21 -14.80 -43.49 0.92
CA PHE A 21 -15.77 -42.96 1.87
C PHE A 21 -15.85 -43.78 3.16
N GLY A 22 -15.57 -45.08 3.12
CA GLY A 22 -15.54 -45.95 4.30
C GLY A 22 -14.34 -45.66 5.19
N ASN A 23 -13.16 -45.41 4.61
CA ASN A 23 -11.97 -44.98 5.36
C ASN A 23 -12.19 -43.59 5.97
N LEU A 24 -12.83 -42.68 5.23
CA LEU A 24 -13.20 -41.35 5.75
C LEU A 24 -14.24 -41.45 6.87
N GLN A 25 -15.27 -42.30 6.73
CA GLN A 25 -16.26 -42.56 7.76
C GLN A 25 -15.66 -43.22 9.00
N THR A 26 -14.69 -44.11 8.85
CA THR A 26 -14.03 -44.79 9.98
C THR A 26 -13.11 -43.82 10.73
N MET A 27 -12.40 -42.95 10.02
CA MET A 27 -11.65 -41.84 10.63
C MET A 27 -12.56 -40.86 11.37
N LEU A 28 -13.71 -40.49 10.77
CA LEU A 28 -14.67 -39.56 11.39
C LEU A 28 -15.45 -40.19 12.56
N LYS A 29 -15.65 -41.52 12.56
CA LYS A 29 -16.28 -42.26 13.68
C LYS A 29 -15.41 -42.32 14.93
N GLY A 30 -14.07 -42.26 14.80
CA GLY A 30 -13.13 -42.22 15.93
C GLY A 30 -12.66 -40.81 16.31
N ALA A 31 -12.87 -39.82 15.44
CA ALA A 31 -12.55 -38.44 15.73
C ALA A 31 -13.69 -37.78 16.51
N THR A 32 -13.43 -37.43 17.77
CA THR A 32 -14.34 -36.54 18.49
C THR A 32 -14.43 -35.20 17.72
N PHE A 33 -15.56 -34.50 17.86
CA PHE A 33 -15.73 -33.15 17.31
C PHE A 33 -14.55 -32.22 17.65
N LEU A 34 -13.96 -32.40 18.84
CA LEU A 34 -12.78 -31.67 19.29
C LEU A 34 -11.51 -31.98 18.49
N ASN A 35 -11.31 -33.23 18.07
CA ASN A 35 -10.16 -33.62 17.26
C ASN A 35 -10.25 -33.03 15.84
N VAL A 36 -11.44 -33.06 15.24
CA VAL A 36 -11.67 -32.49 13.89
C VAL A 36 -11.50 -30.98 13.91
N THR A 37 -12.12 -30.30 14.88
CA THR A 37 -11.99 -28.84 15.02
C THR A 37 -10.55 -28.44 15.34
N GLY A 38 -9.89 -29.15 16.26
CA GLY A 38 -8.47 -28.93 16.59
C GLY A 38 -7.56 -29.09 15.36
N ALA A 39 -7.71 -30.17 14.60
CA ALA A 39 -6.91 -30.40 13.38
C ALA A 39 -7.16 -29.32 12.31
N ALA A 40 -8.41 -28.90 12.12
CA ALA A 40 -8.75 -27.81 11.20
C ALA A 40 -8.12 -26.48 11.62
N THR A 41 -8.16 -26.13 12.91
CA THR A 41 -7.53 -24.92 13.45
C THR A 41 -6.01 -24.95 13.27
N VAL A 42 -5.35 -26.05 13.60
CA VAL A 42 -3.89 -26.21 13.41
C VAL A 42 -3.53 -26.09 11.92
N SER A 43 -4.28 -26.75 11.04
CA SER A 43 -4.05 -26.69 9.59
C SER A 43 -4.21 -25.27 9.04
N TYR A 44 -5.21 -24.52 9.52
CA TYR A 44 -5.39 -23.11 9.18
C TYR A 44 -4.19 -22.25 9.56
N PHE A 45 -3.64 -22.43 10.78
CA PHE A 45 -2.47 -21.68 11.22
C PHE A 45 -1.20 -22.07 10.47
N ILE A 46 -0.98 -23.36 10.20
CA ILE A 46 0.13 -23.82 9.35
C ILE A 46 0.04 -23.16 7.97
N TRP A 47 -1.16 -23.13 7.37
CA TRP A 47 -1.39 -22.47 6.09
C TRP A 47 -1.11 -20.96 6.15
N LYS A 48 -1.58 -20.26 7.20
CA LYS A 48 -1.31 -18.83 7.39
C LYS A 48 0.17 -18.53 7.57
N THR A 49 0.89 -19.34 8.35
CA THR A 49 2.34 -19.22 8.51
C THR A 49 3.06 -19.49 7.19
N PHE A 50 2.64 -20.50 6.42
CA PHE A 50 3.17 -20.74 5.09
C PHE A 50 2.93 -19.55 4.15
N GLN A 51 1.71 -19.00 4.10
CA GLN A 51 1.40 -17.82 3.29
C GLN A 51 2.26 -16.61 3.67
N PHE A 52 2.43 -16.36 4.97
CA PHE A 52 3.30 -15.29 5.49
C PHE A 52 4.74 -15.51 5.07
N THR A 53 5.29 -16.69 5.35
CA THR A 53 6.68 -17.03 5.03
C THR A 53 6.94 -16.96 3.53
N HIS A 54 6.03 -17.50 2.73
CA HIS A 54 6.11 -17.46 1.28
C HIS A 54 6.10 -16.02 0.76
N LEU A 55 5.18 -15.18 1.24
CA LEU A 55 5.08 -13.78 0.83
C LEU A 55 6.36 -12.99 1.16
N TYR A 56 6.88 -13.09 2.38
CA TYR A 56 7.97 -12.22 2.84
C TYR A 56 9.37 -12.73 2.51
N PHE A 57 9.57 -14.05 2.43
CA PHE A 57 10.92 -14.62 2.30
C PHE A 57 11.15 -15.41 1.01
N LEU A 58 10.10 -15.92 0.36
CA LEU A 58 10.25 -16.81 -0.81
C LEU A 58 9.79 -16.19 -2.13
N LYS A 59 8.86 -15.23 -2.10
CA LYS A 59 8.27 -14.65 -3.30
C LYS A 59 9.07 -13.42 -3.79
N PRO A 60 9.79 -13.51 -4.93
CA PRO A 60 10.53 -12.38 -5.46
C PRO A 60 9.62 -11.33 -6.09
N SER A 61 10.11 -10.08 -6.11
CA SER A 61 9.45 -8.98 -6.83
C SER A 61 9.39 -9.22 -8.34
N LYS A 62 8.28 -8.82 -8.96
CA LYS A 62 8.14 -8.75 -10.43
C LYS A 62 8.52 -7.40 -11.03
N LEU A 63 9.21 -6.52 -10.28
CA LEU A 63 9.61 -5.20 -10.76
C LEU A 63 10.36 -5.24 -12.11
N TYR A 64 11.11 -6.30 -12.38
CA TYR A 64 11.83 -6.49 -13.65
C TYR A 64 10.90 -6.52 -14.87
N LYS A 65 9.65 -7.00 -14.74
CA LYS A 65 8.63 -7.00 -15.82
C LYS A 65 8.39 -5.59 -16.32
N TYR A 66 8.25 -4.65 -15.39
CA TYR A 66 8.00 -3.24 -15.68
C TYR A 66 9.26 -2.53 -16.18
N ARG A 67 10.45 -2.94 -15.73
CA ARG A 67 11.72 -2.38 -16.21
C ARG A 67 11.99 -2.72 -17.68
N ALA A 68 11.51 -3.88 -18.12
CA ALA A 68 11.66 -4.37 -19.49
C ALA A 68 10.73 -3.66 -20.49
N VAL A 69 9.74 -2.90 -20.03
CA VAL A 69 8.87 -2.09 -20.90
C VAL A 69 9.71 -1.07 -21.65
N LYS A 70 9.60 -1.08 -22.98
CA LYS A 70 10.26 -0.13 -23.87
C LYS A 70 9.25 0.86 -24.41
N SER A 71 9.59 2.14 -24.42
CA SER A 71 8.82 3.12 -25.19
C SER A 71 8.95 2.83 -26.69
N PRO A 72 8.07 3.38 -27.56
CA PRO A 72 8.23 3.28 -29.01
C PRO A 72 9.60 3.77 -29.53
N LYS A 73 10.27 4.62 -28.75
CA LYS A 73 11.62 5.16 -29.04
C LYS A 73 12.75 4.36 -28.37
N GLY A 74 12.45 3.19 -27.78
CA GLY A 74 13.41 2.34 -27.09
C GLY A 74 13.86 2.84 -25.71
N GLU A 75 13.23 3.90 -25.19
CA GLU A 75 13.63 4.56 -23.94
C GLU A 75 13.25 3.76 -22.70
N ALA A 76 13.89 4.11 -21.57
CA ALA A 76 13.56 3.56 -20.26
C ALA A 76 12.12 3.90 -19.84
N PRO A 77 11.45 2.99 -19.10
CA PRO A 77 10.10 3.20 -18.61
C PRO A 77 10.04 4.33 -17.57
N TRP A 78 8.88 4.97 -17.47
CA TRP A 78 8.64 6.10 -16.57
C TRP A 78 7.87 5.68 -15.31
N ALA A 79 8.31 6.18 -14.16
CA ALA A 79 7.60 6.08 -12.90
C ALA A 79 7.20 7.47 -12.40
N LEU A 80 5.93 7.66 -12.03
CA LEU A 80 5.45 8.86 -11.36
C LEU A 80 5.25 8.57 -9.88
N ILE A 81 5.92 9.34 -9.01
CA ILE A 81 5.82 9.18 -7.56
C ILE A 81 5.30 10.47 -6.93
N THR A 82 4.10 10.43 -6.34
CA THR A 82 3.53 11.59 -5.64
C THR A 82 4.17 11.79 -4.28
N GLY A 83 4.49 13.04 -3.91
CA GLY A 83 5.09 13.31 -2.60
C GLY A 83 6.55 12.88 -2.55
N SER A 84 7.26 12.93 -3.68
CA SER A 84 8.62 12.44 -3.82
C SER A 84 9.70 13.43 -3.38
N SER A 85 9.32 14.63 -2.93
CA SER A 85 10.28 15.62 -2.42
C SER A 85 10.88 15.26 -1.06
N ASP A 86 10.27 14.35 -0.30
CA ASP A 86 10.73 13.94 1.04
C ASP A 86 10.25 12.52 1.42
N GLY A 87 10.67 12.01 2.57
CA GLY A 87 10.14 10.81 3.19
C GLY A 87 10.22 9.53 2.32
N ILE A 88 9.15 8.72 2.39
CA ILE A 88 9.04 7.46 1.64
C ILE A 88 9.05 7.71 0.13
N GLY A 89 8.38 8.77 -0.33
CA GLY A 89 8.30 9.10 -1.76
C GLY A 89 9.67 9.41 -2.36
N LYS A 90 10.52 10.16 -1.64
CA LYS A 90 11.90 10.43 -2.05
C LYS A 90 12.72 9.14 -2.13
N ALA A 91 12.61 8.28 -1.12
CA ALA A 91 13.31 7.00 -1.10
C ALA A 91 12.88 6.09 -2.27
N LEU A 92 11.59 6.05 -2.60
CA LEU A 92 11.06 5.32 -3.76
C LEU A 92 11.59 5.87 -5.09
N ALA A 93 11.63 7.19 -5.25
CA ALA A 93 12.17 7.84 -6.44
C ALA A 93 13.66 7.49 -6.64
N ILE A 94 14.45 7.51 -5.57
CA ILE A 94 15.87 7.11 -5.58
C ILE A 94 16.03 5.63 -5.92
N GLU A 95 15.28 4.74 -5.28
CA GLU A 95 15.37 3.29 -5.52
C GLU A 95 14.96 2.94 -6.96
N LEU A 96 13.92 3.55 -7.52
CA LEU A 96 13.53 3.35 -8.92
C LEU A 96 14.53 3.96 -9.90
N ALA A 97 15.06 5.15 -9.62
CA ALA A 97 16.10 5.75 -10.44
C ALA A 97 17.36 4.87 -10.50
N SER A 98 17.78 4.29 -9.38
CA SER A 98 18.90 3.34 -9.31
C SER A 98 18.69 2.07 -10.13
N LYS A 99 17.43 1.72 -10.40
CA LYS A 99 17.04 0.58 -11.27
C LYS A 99 16.83 1.00 -12.72
N GLY A 100 17.11 2.26 -13.06
CA GLY A 100 17.08 2.80 -14.42
C GLY A 100 15.68 3.17 -14.93
N PHE A 101 14.74 3.50 -14.03
CA PHE A 101 13.48 4.14 -14.43
C PHE A 101 13.68 5.64 -14.57
N ASN A 102 13.04 6.24 -15.58
CA ASN A 102 12.87 7.69 -15.64
C ASN A 102 11.82 8.12 -14.60
N ILE A 103 11.97 9.30 -13.99
CA ILE A 103 11.15 9.69 -12.84
C ILE A 103 10.37 10.97 -13.10
N VAL A 104 9.06 10.93 -12.88
CA VAL A 104 8.23 12.13 -12.70
C VAL A 104 8.16 12.44 -11.20
N VAL A 105 8.84 13.51 -10.79
CA VAL A 105 8.91 13.98 -9.41
C VAL A 105 7.72 14.90 -9.12
N HIS A 106 6.91 14.56 -8.13
CA HIS A 106 5.76 15.36 -7.71
C HIS A 106 5.91 15.88 -6.29
N GLY A 107 5.52 17.14 -6.10
CA GLY A 107 5.40 17.79 -4.80
C GLY A 107 4.95 19.24 -4.94
N ARG A 108 4.59 19.87 -3.82
CA ARG A 108 4.03 21.23 -3.81
C ARG A 108 5.05 22.36 -3.96
N THR A 109 6.34 22.10 -3.78
CA THR A 109 7.39 23.13 -3.78
C THR A 109 8.29 22.96 -5.01
N PRO A 110 8.14 23.81 -6.06
CA PRO A 110 8.88 23.68 -7.31
C PRO A 110 10.40 23.57 -7.13
N SER A 111 10.99 24.42 -6.27
CA SER A 111 12.44 24.40 -6.03
C SER A 111 12.94 23.08 -5.45
N LYS A 112 12.19 22.45 -4.53
CA LYS A 112 12.55 21.15 -3.95
C LYS A 112 12.49 20.02 -4.97
N ILE A 113 11.44 19.99 -5.80
CA ILE A 113 11.28 18.92 -6.79
C ILE A 113 12.26 19.07 -7.95
N SER A 114 12.56 20.30 -8.39
CA SER A 114 13.57 20.54 -9.42
C SER A 114 14.98 20.19 -8.94
N ARG A 115 15.29 20.46 -7.67
CA ARG A 115 16.56 20.05 -7.07
C ARG A 115 16.69 18.52 -7.06
N LEU A 116 15.67 17.81 -6.57
CA LEU A 116 15.70 16.34 -6.56
C LEU A 116 15.80 15.76 -7.97
N ALA A 117 15.05 16.32 -8.93
CA ALA A 117 15.14 15.94 -10.33
C ALA A 117 16.59 16.01 -10.84
N ALA A 118 17.26 17.15 -10.66
CA ALA A 118 18.65 17.32 -11.06
C ALA A 118 19.61 16.34 -10.34
N GLU A 119 19.42 16.11 -9.03
CA GLU A 119 20.20 15.12 -8.27
C GLU A 119 20.05 13.70 -8.86
N LEU A 120 18.83 13.29 -9.21
CA LEU A 120 18.56 11.97 -9.79
C LEU A 120 19.15 11.82 -11.20
N GLU A 121 19.04 12.84 -12.05
CA GLU A 121 19.63 12.83 -13.40
C GLU A 121 21.15 12.73 -13.35
N ALA A 122 21.78 13.53 -12.48
CA ALA A 122 23.23 13.57 -12.33
C ALA A 122 23.78 12.22 -11.84
N GLN A 123 23.13 11.62 -10.84
CA GLN A 123 23.60 10.40 -10.18
C GLN A 123 23.30 9.13 -10.99
N TYR A 124 22.11 9.00 -11.55
CA TYR A 124 21.63 7.75 -12.16
C TYR A 124 21.57 7.77 -13.69
N LYS A 125 21.86 8.91 -14.33
CA LYS A 125 21.83 9.07 -15.80
C LYS A 125 20.47 8.74 -16.41
N ILE A 126 19.39 9.05 -15.68
CA ILE A 126 18.01 8.92 -16.12
C ILE A 126 17.48 10.27 -16.62
N LYS A 127 16.27 10.27 -17.20
CA LYS A 127 15.50 11.50 -17.47
C LYS A 127 14.53 11.77 -16.32
N THR A 128 14.24 13.04 -16.06
CA THR A 128 13.20 13.43 -15.12
C THR A 128 12.22 14.44 -15.70
N LYS A 129 11.06 14.52 -15.05
CA LYS A 129 10.02 15.55 -15.24
C LYS A 129 9.51 15.96 -13.87
N THR A 130 8.97 17.17 -13.75
CA THR A 130 8.42 17.69 -12.50
C THR A 130 6.93 17.96 -12.61
N LEU A 131 6.17 17.63 -11.58
CA LEU A 131 4.75 17.93 -11.44
C LEU A 131 4.54 18.70 -10.12
N ALA A 132 4.43 20.03 -10.22
CA ALA A 132 4.23 20.91 -9.08
C ALA A 132 2.74 21.12 -8.80
N LEU A 133 2.16 20.33 -7.89
CA LEU A 133 0.76 20.44 -7.50
C LEU A 133 0.61 20.29 -5.98
N ASP A 134 -0.33 21.02 -5.39
CA ASP A 134 -0.68 20.87 -3.98
C ASP A 134 -1.85 19.89 -3.84
N ALA A 135 -1.54 18.69 -3.35
CA ALA A 135 -2.54 17.65 -3.14
C ALA A 135 -3.54 17.97 -2.01
N THR A 136 -3.31 19.00 -1.20
CA THR A 136 -4.27 19.43 -0.16
C THR A 136 -5.42 20.25 -0.70
N ASP A 137 -5.30 20.83 -1.90
CA ASP A 137 -6.33 21.69 -2.48
C ASP A 137 -7.52 20.84 -2.99
N PRO A 138 -8.72 20.94 -2.38
CA PRO A 138 -9.88 20.15 -2.77
C PRO A 138 -10.52 20.62 -4.09
N VAL A 139 -10.26 21.85 -4.52
CA VAL A 139 -10.86 22.44 -5.74
C VAL A 139 -9.91 22.41 -6.93
N LEU A 140 -8.65 22.00 -6.72
CA LEU A 140 -7.65 21.89 -7.79
C LEU A 140 -8.13 20.96 -8.91
N SER A 141 -8.12 21.49 -10.14
CA SER A 141 -8.29 20.74 -11.39
C SER A 141 -6.95 20.14 -11.80
N LEU A 142 -6.92 18.82 -11.98
CA LEU A 142 -5.68 18.07 -12.23
C LEU A 142 -5.45 17.72 -13.70
N ASP A 143 -6.49 17.67 -14.53
CA ASP A 143 -6.40 17.15 -15.91
C ASP A 143 -5.33 17.87 -16.72
N GLN A 144 -5.48 19.17 -16.97
CA GLN A 144 -4.53 19.90 -17.82
C GLN A 144 -3.11 19.98 -17.21
N PRO A 145 -2.93 20.29 -15.92
CA PRO A 145 -1.58 20.33 -15.33
C PRO A 145 -0.85 18.99 -15.38
N VAL A 146 -1.56 17.87 -15.10
CA VAL A 146 -0.97 16.53 -15.18
C VAL A 146 -0.63 16.18 -16.62
N LEU A 147 -1.55 16.38 -17.56
CA LEU A 147 -1.35 16.08 -18.99
C LEU A 147 -0.18 16.89 -19.58
N ASN A 148 -0.05 18.17 -19.21
CA ASN A 148 1.06 19.01 -19.65
C ASN A 148 2.41 18.53 -19.10
N ALA A 149 2.46 18.15 -17.82
CA ALA A 149 3.70 17.70 -17.20
C ALA A 149 4.19 16.37 -17.80
N ILE A 150 3.28 15.41 -18.01
CA ILE A 150 3.63 14.11 -18.60
C ILE A 150 3.93 14.25 -20.10
N GLY A 151 3.15 15.04 -20.84
CA GLY A 151 3.20 15.12 -22.30
C GLY A 151 2.92 13.76 -22.95
N ASP A 152 3.79 13.33 -23.85
CA ASP A 152 3.63 12.09 -24.62
C ASP A 152 4.15 10.83 -23.93
N ILE A 153 4.70 10.94 -22.72
CA ILE A 153 5.18 9.77 -22.01
C ILE A 153 4.01 8.88 -21.60
N LYS A 154 4.21 7.56 -21.67
CA LYS A 154 3.35 6.59 -21.01
C LYS A 154 3.95 6.21 -19.67
N VAL A 155 3.12 6.21 -18.62
CA VAL A 155 3.56 5.89 -17.25
C VAL A 155 3.51 4.39 -17.04
N THR A 156 4.61 3.78 -16.64
CA THR A 156 4.66 2.33 -16.34
C THR A 156 4.37 2.06 -14.88
N ILE A 157 4.87 2.92 -13.98
CA ILE A 157 4.66 2.79 -12.53
C ILE A 157 4.03 4.08 -12.02
N LEU A 158 2.85 4.00 -11.41
CA LEU A 158 2.27 5.10 -10.65
C LEU A 158 2.35 4.76 -9.16
N ILE A 159 3.04 5.57 -8.37
CA ILE A 159 3.06 5.44 -6.91
C ILE A 159 2.38 6.66 -6.27
N ASN A 160 1.20 6.41 -5.72
CA ASN A 160 0.47 7.37 -4.90
C ASN A 160 1.00 7.35 -3.47
N CYS A 161 2.04 8.14 -3.19
CA CYS A 161 2.71 8.21 -1.89
C CYS A 161 2.47 9.52 -1.12
N VAL A 162 1.94 10.57 -1.75
CA VAL A 162 1.60 11.82 -1.07
C VAL A 162 0.51 11.57 -0.02
N GLY A 163 0.64 12.15 1.18
CA GLY A 163 -0.32 11.91 2.25
C GLY A 163 0.29 12.07 3.62
N GLY A 164 -0.55 12.04 4.65
CA GLY A 164 -0.12 12.18 6.03
C GLY A 164 -1.26 12.54 6.97
N ILE A 165 -1.02 12.33 8.26
CA ILE A 165 -2.01 12.53 9.33
C ILE A 165 -2.17 14.02 9.68
N GLY A 166 -1.07 14.79 9.67
CA GLY A 166 -1.03 16.20 10.14
C GLY A 166 -0.75 17.26 9.09
N ILE A 167 -0.83 16.95 7.79
CA ILE A 167 -0.45 17.91 6.73
C ILE A 167 -1.53 18.97 6.49
N ALA A 168 -2.76 18.69 6.90
CA ALA A 168 -3.96 19.45 6.56
C ALA A 168 -4.81 19.85 7.78
N ALA A 169 -4.27 19.70 9.00
CA ALA A 169 -4.96 20.01 10.25
C ALA A 169 -4.02 20.77 11.20
N LYS A 170 -4.60 21.57 12.10
CA LYS A 170 -3.84 22.29 13.13
C LYS A 170 -3.07 21.36 14.09
N ARG A 171 -3.63 20.17 14.33
CA ARG A 171 -3.10 19.13 15.23
C ARG A 171 -3.19 17.77 14.56
N VAL A 172 -2.27 16.88 14.92
CA VAL A 172 -2.23 15.49 14.44
C VAL A 172 -3.39 14.70 15.07
N TYR A 173 -3.56 14.78 16.39
CA TYR A 173 -4.55 14.03 17.16
C TYR A 173 -5.66 14.93 17.67
N ASP A 174 -6.77 14.97 16.92
CA ASP A 174 -7.87 15.89 17.22
C ASP A 174 -9.23 15.18 17.18
N PRO A 175 -10.13 15.47 18.14
CA PRO A 175 -11.50 14.98 18.08
C PRO A 175 -12.21 15.46 16.80
N LEU A 176 -13.07 14.62 16.24
CA LEU A 176 -13.81 14.98 15.03
C LEU A 176 -14.66 16.25 15.20
N VAL A 177 -15.21 16.45 16.40
CA VAL A 177 -16.05 17.61 16.74
C VAL A 177 -15.27 18.94 16.75
N GLU A 178 -13.95 18.89 16.82
CA GLU A 178 -13.08 20.08 16.80
C GLU A 178 -12.59 20.42 15.38
N ARG A 179 -12.89 19.57 14.38
CA ARG A 179 -12.46 19.77 12.99
C ARG A 179 -13.40 20.69 12.24
N THR A 180 -12.80 21.63 11.51
CA THR A 180 -13.52 22.50 10.58
C THR A 180 -13.84 21.78 9.26
N GLU A 181 -14.86 22.25 8.54
CA GLU A 181 -15.19 21.78 7.18
C GLU A 181 -13.98 21.81 6.25
N ALA A 182 -13.24 22.92 6.24
CA ALA A 182 -12.06 23.08 5.39
C ALA A 182 -10.92 22.09 5.74
N GLU A 183 -10.76 21.71 7.02
CA GLU A 183 -9.79 20.68 7.40
C GLU A 183 -10.23 19.29 6.97
N ILE A 184 -11.54 18.99 7.07
CA ILE A 184 -12.11 17.74 6.59
C ILE A 184 -11.81 17.58 5.10
N ASP A 185 -12.14 18.59 4.29
CA ASP A 185 -11.92 18.58 2.85
C ASP A 185 -10.45 18.43 2.48
N ARG A 186 -9.56 19.18 3.13
CA ARG A 186 -8.11 19.09 2.85
C ARG A 186 -7.53 17.73 3.22
N VAL A 187 -7.94 17.14 4.35
CA VAL A 187 -7.47 15.80 4.78
C VAL A 187 -7.92 14.74 3.79
N PHE A 188 -9.18 14.77 3.34
CA PHE A 188 -9.67 13.87 2.30
C PHE A 188 -9.05 14.15 0.93
N SER A 189 -8.76 15.41 0.60
CA SER A 189 -8.15 15.77 -0.67
C SER A 189 -6.79 15.10 -0.84
N ILE A 190 -5.89 15.29 0.12
CA ILE A 190 -4.52 14.78 0.05
C ILE A 190 -4.44 13.26 0.19
N ASN A 191 -5.30 12.64 1.00
CA ASN A 191 -5.21 11.20 1.31
C ASN A 191 -6.09 10.30 0.45
N GLY A 192 -7.01 10.88 -0.36
CA GLY A 192 -7.94 10.12 -1.19
C GLY A 192 -8.18 10.77 -2.54
N ARG A 193 -8.85 11.94 -2.58
CA ARG A 193 -9.33 12.57 -3.82
C ARG A 193 -8.22 12.75 -4.86
N PHE A 194 -7.08 13.33 -4.45
CA PHE A 194 -5.96 13.62 -5.35
C PHE A 194 -5.44 12.35 -6.04
N MET A 195 -5.30 11.25 -5.29
CA MET A 195 -4.83 9.97 -5.82
C MET A 195 -5.83 9.38 -6.80
N THR A 196 -7.13 9.40 -6.46
CA THR A 196 -8.20 8.91 -7.34
C THR A 196 -8.24 9.67 -8.65
N GLN A 197 -8.13 11.00 -8.59
CA GLN A 197 -8.10 11.83 -9.78
C GLN A 197 -6.85 11.56 -10.64
N LEU A 198 -5.69 11.39 -10.01
CA LEU A 198 -4.46 11.07 -10.72
C LEU A 198 -4.53 9.69 -11.40
N ILE A 199 -5.11 8.69 -10.74
CA ILE A 199 -5.40 7.37 -11.35
C ILE A 199 -6.31 7.54 -12.55
N ARG A 200 -7.44 8.26 -12.42
CA ARG A 200 -8.39 8.50 -13.53
C ARG A 200 -7.70 9.10 -14.76
N ILE A 201 -6.83 10.09 -14.56
CA ILE A 201 -6.14 10.80 -15.65
C ILE A 201 -5.07 9.90 -16.29
N LEU A 202 -4.30 9.15 -15.47
CA LEU A 202 -3.15 8.40 -15.96
C LEU A 202 -3.50 7.00 -16.46
N LEU A 203 -4.55 6.36 -15.97
CA LEU A 203 -4.90 4.98 -16.30
C LEU A 203 -5.05 4.75 -17.83
N PRO A 204 -5.64 5.66 -18.63
CA PRO A 204 -5.66 5.53 -20.10
C PRO A 204 -4.29 5.76 -20.77
N ARG A 205 -3.32 6.36 -20.06
CA ARG A 205 -1.98 6.71 -20.53
C ARG A 205 -0.90 5.78 -19.96
N MET A 206 -1.27 4.73 -19.22
CA MET A 206 -0.32 3.77 -18.69
C MET A 206 0.20 2.82 -19.78
N THR A 207 1.38 2.25 -19.55
CA THR A 207 1.85 1.11 -20.35
C THR A 207 1.18 -0.17 -19.89
N GLU A 208 1.20 -1.18 -20.77
CA GLU A 208 0.76 -2.54 -20.46
C GLU A 208 1.90 -3.48 -20.86
N PRO A 209 2.61 -4.10 -19.89
CA PRO A 209 2.33 -4.12 -18.46
C PRO A 209 2.53 -2.77 -17.73
N GLY A 210 1.70 -2.52 -16.71
CA GLY A 210 1.80 -1.38 -15.80
C GLY A 210 1.50 -1.74 -14.35
N VAL A 211 1.84 -0.87 -13.40
CA VAL A 211 1.49 -1.06 -11.98
C VAL A 211 1.14 0.25 -11.28
N ILE A 212 0.07 0.22 -10.48
CA ILE A 212 -0.37 1.29 -9.60
C ILE A 212 -0.13 0.84 -8.15
N ILE A 213 0.61 1.64 -7.39
CA ILE A 213 0.91 1.41 -5.98
C ILE A 213 0.29 2.55 -5.17
N ASN A 214 -0.71 2.22 -4.37
CA ASN A 214 -1.35 3.12 -3.45
C ASN A 214 -0.73 2.96 -2.06
N VAL A 215 -0.04 3.98 -1.58
CA VAL A 215 0.55 3.93 -0.23
C VAL A 215 -0.53 4.25 0.79
N GLY A 216 -1.07 3.18 1.36
CA GLY A 216 -2.04 3.15 2.44
C GLY A 216 -1.40 3.43 3.79
N SER A 217 -2.00 2.86 4.85
CA SER A 217 -1.46 2.85 6.20
C SER A 217 -2.17 1.77 7.02
N THR A 218 -1.51 1.25 8.05
CA THR A 218 -2.15 0.44 9.09
C THR A 218 -3.25 1.20 9.85
N SER A 219 -3.27 2.54 9.79
CA SER A 219 -4.39 3.33 10.34
C SER A 219 -5.73 3.06 9.65
N ALA A 220 -5.74 2.43 8.47
CA ALA A 220 -6.97 2.06 7.76
C ALA A 220 -7.92 1.18 8.60
N TYR A 221 -7.39 0.51 9.64
CA TYR A 221 -8.18 -0.27 10.60
C TYR A 221 -8.92 0.57 11.66
N GLY A 222 -8.74 1.89 11.64
CA GLY A 222 -9.43 2.83 12.53
C GLY A 222 -8.65 3.10 13.81
N LEU A 223 -8.12 4.32 13.92
CA LEU A 223 -7.46 4.81 15.12
C LEU A 223 -8.17 6.09 15.60
N PRO A 224 -8.40 6.24 16.93
CA PRO A 224 -9.03 7.45 17.48
C PRO A 224 -8.15 8.69 17.27
N TRP A 225 -8.78 9.86 17.17
CA TRP A 225 -8.16 11.18 16.91
C TRP A 225 -7.48 11.33 15.54
N VAL A 226 -7.42 10.27 14.74
CA VAL A 226 -6.96 10.26 13.34
C VAL A 226 -8.01 9.65 12.40
N GLN A 227 -9.28 9.78 12.77
CA GLN A 227 -10.45 9.19 12.10
C GLN A 227 -10.57 9.56 10.62
N LEU A 228 -10.31 10.83 10.25
CA LEU A 228 -10.40 11.29 8.85
C LEU A 228 -9.31 10.63 7.99
N TYR A 229 -8.09 10.57 8.53
CA TYR A 229 -6.98 9.88 7.87
C TYR A 229 -7.24 8.37 7.77
N SER A 230 -7.71 7.75 8.85
CA SER A 230 -8.07 6.32 8.89
C SER A 230 -9.14 6.01 7.84
N GLY A 231 -10.19 6.83 7.76
CA GLY A 231 -11.26 6.70 6.78
C GLY A 231 -10.75 6.87 5.34
N ALA A 232 -9.91 7.86 5.07
CA ALA A 232 -9.30 8.06 3.75
C ALA A 232 -8.38 6.88 3.34
N LYS A 233 -7.60 6.32 4.26
CA LYS A 233 -6.76 5.14 3.99
C LYS A 233 -7.58 3.85 3.86
N GLY A 234 -8.69 3.73 4.58
CA GLY A 234 -9.69 2.68 4.35
C GLY A 234 -10.33 2.76 2.96
N TYR A 235 -10.73 3.97 2.54
CA TYR A 235 -11.20 4.24 1.17
C TYR A 235 -10.18 3.79 0.12
N LEU A 236 -8.90 4.13 0.33
CA LEU A 236 -7.82 3.78 -0.62
C LEU A 236 -7.62 2.26 -0.76
N ASN A 237 -7.76 1.50 0.34
CA ASN A 237 -7.73 0.04 0.30
C ASN A 237 -8.88 -0.51 -0.54
N SER A 238 -10.12 -0.06 -0.26
CA SER A 238 -11.30 -0.48 -1.01
C SER A 238 -11.23 -0.10 -2.50
N LEU A 239 -10.78 1.12 -2.80
CA LEU A 239 -10.54 1.58 -4.17
C LEU A 239 -9.56 0.68 -4.90
N SER A 240 -8.46 0.30 -4.24
CA SER A 240 -7.43 -0.56 -4.83
C SER A 240 -7.95 -1.96 -5.11
N ILE A 241 -8.75 -2.53 -4.19
CA ILE A 241 -9.41 -3.83 -4.38
C ILE A 241 -10.34 -3.79 -5.60
N ALA A 242 -11.22 -2.80 -5.66
CA ALA A 242 -12.17 -2.64 -6.76
C ALA A 242 -11.46 -2.43 -8.10
N LEU A 243 -10.46 -1.53 -8.14
CA LEU A 243 -9.74 -1.21 -9.37
C LEU A 243 -8.89 -2.40 -9.86
N ASN A 244 -8.27 -3.16 -8.96
CA ASN A 244 -7.53 -4.37 -9.36
C ASN A 244 -8.47 -5.40 -10.01
N ALA A 245 -9.67 -5.59 -9.46
CA ALA A 245 -10.69 -6.45 -10.04
C ALA A 245 -11.20 -5.91 -11.38
N GLU A 246 -11.34 -4.59 -11.52
CA GLU A 246 -11.70 -3.94 -12.79
C GLU A 246 -10.63 -4.18 -13.88
N MET A 247 -9.34 -4.07 -13.55
CA MET A 247 -8.25 -4.35 -14.51
C MET A 247 -8.30 -5.80 -14.99
N TYR A 248 -8.56 -6.74 -14.07
CA TYR A 248 -8.77 -8.14 -14.42
C TYR A 248 -10.00 -8.35 -15.32
N ALA A 249 -11.15 -7.78 -14.96
CA ALA A 249 -12.41 -7.95 -15.69
C ALA A 249 -12.35 -7.34 -17.10
N THR A 250 -11.58 -6.28 -17.29
CA THR A 250 -11.39 -5.60 -18.57
C THR A 250 -10.21 -6.14 -19.39
N GLY A 251 -9.42 -7.07 -18.84
CA GLY A 251 -8.26 -7.67 -19.51
C GLY A 251 -7.05 -6.74 -19.65
N ARG A 252 -7.02 -5.61 -18.91
CA ARG A 252 -5.90 -4.66 -18.89
C ARG A 252 -4.73 -5.26 -18.11
N ASP A 253 -3.52 -5.25 -18.67
CA ASP A 253 -2.31 -5.74 -17.94
C ASP A 253 -1.76 -4.65 -17.00
N ILE A 254 -2.57 -4.25 -16.03
CA ILE A 254 -2.21 -3.26 -15.00
C ILE A 254 -2.46 -3.86 -13.62
N GLU A 255 -1.39 -4.08 -12.86
CA GLU A 255 -1.47 -4.52 -11.47
C GLU A 255 -1.85 -3.32 -10.58
N VAL A 256 -2.78 -3.49 -9.64
CA VAL A 256 -3.09 -2.48 -8.63
C VAL A 256 -2.86 -3.06 -7.24
N ILE A 257 -2.01 -2.41 -6.46
CA ILE A 257 -1.68 -2.80 -5.08
C ILE A 257 -1.80 -1.61 -4.12
N ALA A 258 -2.35 -1.85 -2.94
CA ALA A 258 -2.29 -0.99 -1.78
C ALA A 258 -1.27 -1.56 -0.79
N VAL A 259 -0.28 -0.75 -0.42
CA VAL A 259 0.69 -1.12 0.61
C VAL A 259 0.36 -0.42 1.91
N THR A 260 0.35 -1.13 3.05
CA THR A 260 -0.06 -0.58 4.36
C THR A 260 1.12 -0.43 5.31
N PRO A 261 2.02 0.54 5.11
CA PRO A 261 3.10 0.78 6.07
C PRO A 261 2.52 1.22 7.42
N GLY A 262 3.17 0.74 8.49
CA GLY A 262 3.02 1.29 9.84
C GLY A 262 3.83 2.59 10.00
N SER A 263 4.26 2.87 11.22
CA SER A 263 5.15 4.00 11.49
C SER A 263 6.50 3.83 10.77
N VAL A 264 7.07 4.91 10.25
CA VAL A 264 8.32 4.90 9.48
C VAL A 264 9.24 6.02 9.95
N ALA A 265 10.45 5.67 10.38
CA ALA A 265 11.47 6.63 10.81
C ALA A 265 11.93 7.51 9.64
N GLY A 266 12.11 8.81 9.89
CA GLY A 266 12.54 9.76 8.86
C GLY A 266 11.42 10.26 7.95
N THR A 267 10.15 10.02 8.31
CA THR A 267 9.03 10.71 7.67
C THR A 267 8.85 12.12 8.26
N PRO A 268 8.41 13.11 7.45
CA PRO A 268 8.21 14.47 7.95
C PRO A 268 7.27 14.51 9.17
N GLY A 269 7.73 15.13 10.26
CA GLY A 269 6.99 15.18 11.53
C GLY A 269 7.20 13.97 12.46
N PHE A 270 7.95 12.94 12.05
CA PHE A 270 8.20 11.74 12.85
C PHE A 270 9.71 11.47 12.98
N LYS A 271 10.34 12.07 13.99
CA LYS A 271 11.81 12.07 14.20
C LYS A 271 12.26 11.02 15.23
N TYR A 272 11.82 9.79 15.06
CA TYR A 272 12.26 8.66 15.89
C TYR A 272 13.41 7.91 15.22
N ALA A 273 14.30 7.33 16.02
CA ALA A 273 15.40 6.51 15.53
C ALA A 273 14.88 5.22 14.89
N ALA A 274 15.49 4.82 13.78
CA ALA A 274 15.12 3.59 13.09
C ALA A 274 15.46 2.34 13.94
N GLY A 275 14.64 1.31 13.80
CA GLY A 275 14.84 0.01 14.43
C GLY A 275 14.01 -1.08 13.76
N PRO A 276 14.10 -2.35 14.23
CA PRO A 276 13.39 -3.46 13.58
C PRO A 276 11.87 -3.29 13.53
N PHE A 277 11.26 -2.65 14.53
CA PHE A 277 9.82 -2.37 14.57
C PHE A 277 9.45 -1.00 13.96
N LEU A 278 10.45 -0.18 13.65
CA LEU A 278 10.30 1.14 13.09
C LEU A 278 11.32 1.33 11.95
N PRO A 279 11.06 0.73 10.77
CA PRO A 279 11.96 0.81 9.64
C PRO A 279 12.10 2.26 9.15
N ASP A 280 13.23 2.57 8.53
CA ASP A 280 13.45 3.86 7.87
C ASP A 280 12.77 3.92 6.48
N THR A 281 12.73 5.12 5.91
CA THR A 281 12.12 5.36 4.59
C THR A 281 12.74 4.52 3.47
N LYS A 282 14.04 4.24 3.55
CA LYS A 282 14.77 3.42 2.57
C LYS A 282 14.37 1.95 2.64
N THR A 283 14.30 1.40 3.84
CA THR A 283 13.86 0.02 4.09
C THR A 283 12.42 -0.17 3.64
N ILE A 284 11.54 0.79 3.96
CA ILE A 284 10.14 0.76 3.51
C ILE A 284 10.04 0.88 1.99
N ALA A 285 10.78 1.79 1.35
CA ALA A 285 10.75 1.94 -0.10
C ALA A 285 11.11 0.64 -0.83
N ARG A 286 12.18 -0.04 -0.39
CA ARG A 286 12.56 -1.36 -0.92
C ARG A 286 11.48 -2.40 -0.69
N SER A 287 10.98 -2.47 0.54
CA SER A 287 9.91 -3.40 0.93
C SER A 287 8.64 -3.21 0.10
N ILE A 288 8.25 -1.97 -0.20
CA ILE A 288 7.13 -1.65 -1.10
C ILE A 288 7.36 -2.22 -2.50
N LEU A 289 8.54 -1.96 -3.08
CA LEU A 289 8.89 -2.48 -4.41
C LEU A 289 8.98 -4.02 -4.42
N ASP A 290 9.34 -4.63 -3.30
CA ASP A 290 9.39 -6.08 -3.14
C ASP A 290 8.00 -6.74 -3.10
N ARG A 291 6.91 -5.97 -2.96
CA ARG A 291 5.53 -6.47 -3.02
C ARG A 291 4.92 -6.47 -4.42
N ILE A 292 5.59 -5.86 -5.40
CA ILE A 292 5.12 -5.87 -6.80
C ILE A 292 5.08 -7.32 -7.32
N GLY A 293 3.94 -7.73 -7.86
CA GLY A 293 3.70 -9.10 -8.30
C GLY A 293 3.40 -10.09 -7.16
N SER A 294 3.15 -9.61 -5.94
CA SER A 294 2.80 -10.45 -4.78
C SER A 294 1.45 -11.16 -4.93
N GLY A 295 0.58 -10.68 -5.81
CA GLY A 295 -0.79 -11.21 -5.99
C GLY A 295 -1.74 -10.86 -4.85
N GLN A 296 -1.31 -10.06 -3.88
CA GLN A 296 -2.18 -9.49 -2.86
C GLN A 296 -2.49 -8.04 -3.22
N THR A 297 -3.77 -7.66 -3.21
CA THR A 297 -4.18 -6.28 -3.50
C THR A 297 -3.93 -5.35 -2.32
N VAL A 298 -4.01 -5.84 -1.07
CA VAL A 298 -3.69 -5.05 0.14
C VAL A 298 -2.66 -5.84 0.92
N VAL A 299 -1.50 -5.23 1.17
CA VAL A 299 -0.35 -5.95 1.74
C VAL A 299 0.54 -5.05 2.58
N SER A 300 0.96 -5.54 3.76
CA SER A 300 1.99 -4.85 4.54
C SER A 300 3.33 -4.96 3.81
N PRO A 301 4.02 -3.84 3.52
CA PRO A 301 5.25 -3.90 2.73
C PRO A 301 6.37 -4.63 3.48
N TYR A 302 6.50 -4.37 4.78
CA TYR A 302 7.60 -4.84 5.60
C TYR A 302 7.16 -5.94 6.56
N TRP A 303 7.91 -7.04 6.62
CA TRP A 303 7.48 -8.26 7.31
C TRP A 303 7.23 -8.08 8.81
N VAL A 304 8.00 -7.23 9.50
CA VAL A 304 7.78 -6.97 10.94
C VAL A 304 6.45 -6.25 11.16
N GLN A 305 6.11 -5.30 10.29
CA GLN A 305 4.81 -4.62 10.32
C GLN A 305 3.68 -5.57 9.92
N GLY A 306 3.91 -6.46 8.95
CA GLY A 306 2.96 -7.53 8.64
C GLY A 306 2.73 -8.50 9.81
N LEU A 307 3.77 -8.80 10.58
CA LEU A 307 3.64 -9.60 11.81
C LEU A 307 2.86 -8.84 12.88
N GLN A 308 3.11 -7.52 13.05
CA GLN A 308 2.33 -6.68 13.94
C GLN A 308 0.85 -6.66 13.53
N GLU A 309 0.54 -6.48 12.25
CA GLU A 309 -0.83 -6.53 11.71
C GLU A 309 -1.48 -7.90 12.00
N LEU A 310 -0.75 -9.00 11.80
CA LEU A 310 -1.24 -10.34 12.14
C LEU A 310 -1.54 -10.46 13.64
N ILE A 311 -0.66 -9.98 14.52
CA ILE A 311 -0.87 -9.98 15.97
C ILE A 311 -2.10 -9.12 16.34
N PHE A 312 -2.26 -7.95 15.72
CA PHE A 312 -3.39 -7.05 15.94
C PHE A 312 -4.72 -7.56 15.37
N SER A 313 -4.69 -8.62 14.55
CA SER A 313 -5.90 -9.26 14.02
C SER A 313 -6.56 -10.25 14.99
N PHE A 314 -5.85 -10.70 16.04
CA PHE A 314 -6.39 -11.68 17.01
C PHE A 314 -7.41 -11.10 18.00
N PRO A 315 -7.22 -9.88 18.56
CA PRO A 315 -8.16 -9.32 19.52
C PRO A 315 -9.55 -9.09 18.90
N GLY A 316 -10.60 -9.47 19.62
CA GLY A 316 -11.97 -9.13 19.23
C GLY A 316 -12.21 -7.61 19.26
N PRO A 317 -13.29 -7.10 18.60
CA PRO A 317 -13.49 -5.67 18.38
C PRO A 317 -13.45 -4.80 19.66
N GLN A 318 -13.99 -5.30 20.77
CA GLN A 318 -13.96 -4.57 22.05
C GLN A 318 -12.54 -4.47 22.64
N MET A 319 -11.75 -5.54 22.52
CA MET A 319 -10.37 -5.55 23.00
C MET A 319 -9.48 -4.68 22.12
N TYR A 320 -9.64 -4.78 20.79
CA TYR A 320 -8.96 -3.90 19.84
C TYR A 320 -9.22 -2.43 20.16
N LYS A 321 -10.50 -2.03 20.31
CA LYS A 321 -10.90 -0.66 20.67
C LYS A 321 -10.21 -0.17 21.94
N LYS A 322 -10.21 -0.96 23.02
CA LYS A 322 -9.56 -0.58 24.30
C LYS A 322 -8.06 -0.41 24.14
N MET A 323 -7.41 -1.34 23.44
CA MET A 323 -5.97 -1.33 23.21
C MET A 323 -5.55 -0.11 22.39
N VAL A 324 -6.18 0.16 21.24
CA VAL A 324 -5.83 1.32 20.42
C VAL A 324 -6.16 2.64 21.12
N ALA A 325 -7.25 2.70 21.89
CA ALA A 325 -7.59 3.90 22.66
C ALA A 325 -6.53 4.22 23.73
N ASN A 326 -5.98 3.21 24.41
CA ASN A 326 -4.93 3.41 25.41
C ASN A 326 -3.62 3.89 24.78
N VAL A 327 -3.20 3.26 23.68
CA VAL A 327 -1.97 3.67 22.96
C VAL A 327 -2.09 5.09 22.44
N MET A 328 -3.21 5.39 21.77
CA MET A 328 -3.40 6.69 21.12
C MET A 328 -3.64 7.82 22.13
N ARG A 329 -4.18 7.53 23.32
CA ARG A 329 -4.28 8.53 24.41
C ARG A 329 -2.90 9.02 24.82
N GLY A 330 -1.93 8.12 24.98
CA GLY A 330 -0.56 8.49 25.28
C GLY A 330 0.07 9.37 24.19
N MET A 331 -0.19 9.07 22.91
CA MET A 331 0.29 9.90 21.80
C MET A 331 -0.34 11.30 21.78
N LYS A 332 -1.64 11.38 22.05
CA LYS A 332 -2.35 12.65 22.18
C LYS A 332 -1.80 13.47 23.36
N ASP A 333 -1.60 12.85 24.52
CA ASP A 333 -1.08 13.53 25.72
C ASP A 333 0.32 14.11 25.48
N ILE A 334 1.16 13.45 24.68
CA ILE A 334 2.48 13.96 24.27
C ILE A 334 2.31 15.20 23.37
N GLU A 335 1.47 15.14 22.34
CA GLU A 335 1.20 16.29 21.48
C GLU A 335 0.63 17.48 22.26
N ASP A 336 -0.32 17.24 23.17
CA ASP A 336 -0.91 18.26 24.03
C ASP A 336 0.16 18.97 24.87
N LYS A 337 1.12 18.22 25.44
CA LYS A 337 2.24 18.78 26.21
C LYS A 337 3.22 19.57 25.33
N ASP A 338 3.56 19.05 24.17
CA ASP A 338 4.47 19.72 23.23
C ASP A 338 3.90 21.07 22.76
N LEU A 339 2.59 21.12 22.47
CA LEU A 339 1.90 22.35 22.09
C LEU A 339 1.82 23.35 23.24
N ALA A 340 1.56 22.89 24.47
CA ALA A 340 1.53 23.76 25.66
C ALA A 340 2.92 24.35 25.96
N GLY A 341 3.99 23.55 25.83
CA GLY A 341 5.37 24.02 26.01
C GLY A 341 5.78 25.05 24.96
N GLN A 342 5.36 24.89 23.71
CA GLN A 342 5.60 25.89 22.65
C GLN A 342 4.93 27.22 22.95
N GLN A 343 3.70 27.21 23.47
CA GLN A 343 2.97 28.43 23.87
C GLN A 343 3.63 29.16 25.04
N GLN A 344 4.24 28.44 25.99
CA GLN A 344 4.98 29.04 27.11
C GLN A 344 6.35 29.62 26.68
N SER A 345 6.95 29.09 25.61
CA SER A 345 8.24 29.54 25.08
C SER A 345 8.13 30.66 24.03
N ALA A 346 6.92 31.01 23.59
CA ALA A 346 6.70 32.11 22.66
C ALA A 346 7.01 33.44 23.38
N PRO A 347 7.91 34.30 22.85
CA PRO A 347 8.17 35.59 23.46
C PRO A 347 6.86 36.38 23.54
N THR A 348 6.50 36.82 24.75
CA THR A 348 5.44 37.80 24.97
C THR A 348 5.77 39.03 24.13
N ALA A 349 4.94 39.27 23.11
CA ALA A 349 5.02 40.46 22.26
C ALA A 349 4.71 41.74 23.03
#